data_AF-A0AAN8GWD3-F1
#
_entry.id   AF-A0AAN8GWD3-F1
#
_cell.length_a   1.000
_cell.length_b   1.000
_cell.length_c   1.000
_cell.angle_alpha   90.00
_cell.angle_beta   90.00
_cell.angle_gamma   90.00
#
_symmetry.space_group_name_H-M   'P 1'
#
loop_
_entity.id
_entity.type
_entity.pdbx_description
1 polymer ?
#
loop_
_entity_poly.entity_id
_entity_poly.type
_entity_poly.pdbx_seq_one_letter_code
_entity_poly.pdbx_strand_id
1 'polypeptide(L)'
;MGHGGVFQQDDDPEHTAKATQEGLKKKHIEEREGPSQSPDLNPIEHLWRELKLPDARHQPQHLKGCGLERVFREEWTSILPEMCTDLRPATRSV
;
A
#
# COMPACT_ATOMS: atom_id res chain seq x y z
N MET A 1 18.64 17.27 1.62
CA MET A 1 19.00 16.33 0.53
C MET A 1 17.89 15.29 0.51
N GLY A 2 17.03 15.32 -0.50
CA GLY A 2 15.87 14.43 -0.57
C GLY A 2 16.35 13.00 -0.73
N HIS A 3 16.01 12.13 0.21
CA HIS A 3 16.25 10.69 0.07
C HIS A 3 15.50 10.23 -1.18
N GLY A 4 16.21 9.67 -2.16
CA GLY A 4 15.63 9.08 -3.36
C GLY A 4 14.72 7.93 -2.94
N GLY A 5 13.43 8.23 -2.76
CA GLY A 5 12.42 7.23 -2.48
C GLY A 5 12.20 6.39 -3.73
N VAL A 6 12.15 5.07 -3.55
CA VAL A 6 11.81 4.15 -4.64
C VAL A 6 10.31 3.88 -4.56
N PHE A 7 9.61 3.98 -5.70
CA PHE A 7 8.19 3.70 -5.78
C PHE A 7 7.97 2.19 -5.83
N GLN A 8 7.00 1.68 -5.08
CA GLN A 8 6.66 0.26 -5.04
C GLN A 8 5.14 0.14 -5.16
N GLN A 9 4.68 -0.69 -6.09
CA GLN A 9 3.27 -1.05 -6.33
C GLN A 9 3.17 -2.58 -6.50
N ASP A 10 1.95 -3.11 -6.59
CA ASP A 10 1.71 -4.52 -6.90
C ASP A 10 1.84 -4.81 -8.41
N ASP A 11 1.95 -6.09 -8.75
CA ASP A 11 2.08 -6.57 -10.12
C ASP A 11 0.71 -6.69 -10.84
N ASP A 12 -0.31 -5.96 -10.39
CA ASP A 12 -1.65 -6.06 -10.98
C ASP A 12 -1.61 -5.60 -12.46
N PRO A 13 -2.42 -6.20 -13.36
CA PRO A 13 -2.32 -5.96 -14.80
C PRO A 13 -2.45 -4.49 -15.22
N GLU A 14 -3.16 -3.69 -14.43
CA GLU A 14 -3.30 -2.25 -14.65
C GLU A 14 -2.02 -1.47 -14.30
N HIS A 15 -1.25 -1.95 -13.33
CA HIS A 15 0.01 -1.36 -12.87
C HIS A 15 1.20 -1.73 -13.76
N THR A 16 1.13 -2.91 -14.39
CA THR A 16 2.13 -3.39 -15.36
C THR A 16 1.82 -2.96 -16.80
N ALA A 17 0.65 -2.35 -17.05
CA ALA A 17 0.26 -1.87 -18.37
C ALA A 17 1.26 -0.84 -18.93
N LYS A 18 1.50 -0.88 -20.24
CA LYS A 18 2.44 0.03 -20.92
C LYS A 18 2.13 1.51 -20.67
N ALA A 19 0.85 1.88 -20.71
CA ALA A 19 0.42 3.26 -20.48
C ALA A 19 0.79 3.75 -19.07
N THR A 20 0.64 2.89 -18.05
CA THR A 20 1.01 3.17 -16.66
C THR A 20 2.53 3.32 -16.52
N GLN A 21 3.28 2.38 -17.08
CA GLN A 21 4.74 2.38 -17.11
C GLN A 21 5.33 3.63 -17.82
N GLU A 22 4.74 4.04 -18.94
CA GLU A 22 5.11 5.28 -19.63
C GLU A 22 4.79 6.53 -18.79
N GLY A 23 3.66 6.52 -18.08
CA GLY A 23 3.29 7.58 -17.15
C GLY A 23 4.28 7.75 -15.99
N LEU A 24 4.73 6.64 -15.40
CA LEU A 24 5.74 6.63 -14.34
C LEU A 24 7.09 7.16 -14.86
N LYS A 25 7.53 6.68 -16.03
CA LYS A 25 8.75 7.16 -16.69
C LYS A 25 8.71 8.66 -16.98
N LYS A 26 7.58 9.18 -17.48
CA LYS A 26 7.39 10.62 -17.74
C LYS A 26 7.49 11.46 -16.47
N LYS A 27 7.12 10.90 -15.31
CA LYS A 27 7.20 11.57 -14.01
C LYS A 27 8.57 11.39 -13.33
N HIS A 28 9.52 10.71 -13.98
CA HIS A 28 10.81 10.35 -13.40
C HIS A 28 10.67 9.56 -12.08
N ILE A 29 9.64 8.70 -12.02
CA ILE A 29 9.41 7.82 -10.88
C ILE A 29 10.11 6.50 -11.19
N GLU A 30 11.09 6.14 -10.35
CA GLU A 30 11.73 4.83 -10.39
C GLU A 30 10.87 3.83 -9.62
N GLU A 31 10.33 2.85 -10.34
CA GLU A 31 9.62 1.73 -9.75
C GLU A 31 10.60 0.61 -9.36
N ARG A 32 10.44 0.08 -8.14
CA ARG A 32 11.10 -1.14 -7.70
C ARG A 32 10.32 -2.33 -8.21
N GLU A 33 11.00 -3.28 -8.86
CA GLU A 33 10.44 -4.60 -9.08
C GLU A 33 10.04 -5.23 -7.73
N GLY A 34 8.76 -5.51 -7.58
CA GLY A 34 8.23 -6.26 -6.45
C GLY A 34 8.72 -7.71 -6.47
N PRO A 35 8.71 -8.42 -5.33
CA PRO A 35 8.82 -9.86 -5.36
C PRO A 35 7.56 -10.42 -6.05
N SER A 36 7.66 -10.68 -7.35
CA SER A 36 6.56 -11.31 -8.09
C SER A 36 6.12 -12.57 -7.35
N GLN A 37 4.81 -12.67 -7.11
CA GLN A 37 4.15 -13.80 -6.43
C GLN A 37 4.30 -13.86 -4.90
N SER A 38 4.63 -12.77 -4.19
CA SER A 38 4.63 -12.75 -2.72
C SER A 38 3.73 -11.63 -2.15
N PRO A 39 2.41 -11.83 -2.08
CA PRO A 39 1.50 -10.87 -1.45
C PRO A 39 1.88 -10.59 0.01
N ASP A 40 2.45 -11.58 0.72
CA ASP A 40 2.94 -11.43 2.10
C ASP A 40 4.12 -10.45 2.24
N LEU A 41 4.82 -10.16 1.15
CA LEU A 41 5.96 -9.23 1.12
C LEU A 41 5.58 -7.86 0.55
N ASN A 42 4.32 -7.65 0.15
CA ASN A 42 3.85 -6.35 -0.30
C ASN A 42 3.46 -5.49 0.91
N PRO A 43 4.15 -4.35 1.16
CA PRO A 43 3.78 -3.43 2.22
C PRO A 43 2.31 -2.97 2.17
N ILE A 44 1.73 -2.90 0.97
CA ILE A 44 0.34 -2.50 0.74
C ILE A 44 -0.62 -3.54 1.30
N GLU A 45 -0.38 -4.84 1.09
CA GLU A 45 -1.21 -5.92 1.63
C GLU A 45 -1.15 -5.99 3.15
N HIS A 46 0.04 -5.76 3.73
CA HIS A 46 0.18 -5.71 5.19
C HIS A 46 -0.60 -4.53 5.79
N LEU A 47 -0.56 -3.35 5.16
CA LEU A 47 -1.39 -2.21 5.55
C LEU A 47 -2.89 -2.49 5.40
N TRP A 48 -3.30 -3.16 4.32
CA TRP A 48 -4.69 -3.57 4.14
C TRP A 48 -5.16 -4.53 5.22
N ARG A 49 -4.31 -5.46 5.67
CA ARG A 49 -4.63 -6.36 6.78
C ARG A 49 -4.92 -5.56 8.06
N GLU A 50 -4.07 -4.60 8.39
CA GLU A 50 -4.26 -3.73 9.57
C GLU A 50 -5.55 -2.91 9.46
N LEU A 51 -5.90 -2.41 8.27
CA LEU A 51 -7.14 -1.67 8.02
C LEU A 51 -8.42 -2.53 8.04
N LYS A 52 -8.33 -3.82 7.66
CA LYS A 52 -9.47 -4.75 7.67
C LYS A 52 -9.83 -5.21 9.09
N LEU A 53 -8.91 -5.14 10.05
CA LEU A 53 -9.17 -5.52 11.45
C LEU A 53 -10.22 -4.61 12.13
N PRO A 54 -10.16 -3.27 11.97
CA PRO A 54 -11.23 -2.37 12.37
C PRO A 54 -12.54 -2.56 11.61
N ASP A 55 -12.49 -2.84 10.31
CA ASP A 55 -13.68 -3.06 9.47
C ASP A 55 -14.53 -4.23 10.02
N ALA A 56 -13.88 -5.31 10.46
CA ALA A 56 -14.55 -6.41 11.15
C ALA A 56 -15.23 -6.00 12.48
N ARG A 57 -14.77 -4.92 13.13
CA ARG A 57 -15.35 -4.38 14.38
C ARG A 57 -16.51 -3.43 14.12
N HIS A 58 -16.51 -2.70 13.00
CA HIS A 58 -17.46 -1.62 12.73
C HIS A 58 -18.72 -2.04 11.95
N GLN A 59 -18.83 -3.30 11.50
CA GLN A 59 -19.95 -3.80 10.69
C GLN A 59 -20.27 -2.84 9.50
N PRO A 60 -19.40 -2.79 8.48
CA PRO A 60 -19.50 -1.86 7.35
C PRO A 60 -20.79 -1.98 6.54
N GLN A 61 -21.51 -3.09 6.67
CA GLN A 61 -22.81 -3.34 6.05
C GLN A 61 -23.88 -2.25 6.33
N HIS A 62 -23.69 -1.41 7.36
CA HIS A 62 -24.56 -0.28 7.68
C HIS A 62 -24.01 1.10 7.29
N LEU A 63 -22.75 1.17 6.84
CA LEU A 63 -22.08 2.42 6.45
C LEU A 63 -22.11 2.56 4.92
N LYS A 64 -22.70 3.65 4.43
CA LYS A 64 -22.72 4.00 3.00
C LYS A 64 -22.15 5.41 2.79
N GLY A 65 -21.50 5.64 1.65
CA GLY A 65 -21.01 6.95 1.24
C GLY A 65 -20.09 7.59 2.30
N CYS A 66 -20.43 8.80 2.75
CA CYS A 66 -19.63 9.59 3.70
C CYS A 66 -19.33 8.88 5.02
N GLY A 67 -20.17 7.93 5.46
CA GLY A 67 -19.95 7.17 6.69
C GLY A 67 -18.76 6.22 6.58
N LEU A 68 -18.58 5.58 5.43
CA LEU A 68 -17.45 4.68 5.17
C LEU A 68 -16.14 5.47 5.03
N GLU A 69 -16.16 6.58 4.31
CA GLU A 69 -14.99 7.44 4.15
C GLU A 69 -14.48 7.96 5.50
N ARG A 70 -15.39 8.39 6.39
CA ARG A 70 -15.01 8.89 7.71
C ARG A 70 -14.33 7.80 8.55
N VAL A 71 -14.92 6.61 8.64
CA VAL A 71 -14.33 5.49 9.39
C VAL A 71 -12.96 5.12 8.83
N PHE A 72 -12.84 5.05 7.50
CA PHE A 72 -11.56 4.74 6.87
C PHE A 72 -10.49 5.80 7.16
N ARG A 73 -10.85 7.09 7.18
CA ARG A 73 -9.94 8.18 7.55
C ARG A 73 -9.51 8.11 9.00
N GLU A 74 -10.44 7.84 9.92
CA GLU A 74 -10.16 7.71 11.35
C GLU A 74 -9.20 6.54 11.60
N GLU A 75 -9.46 5.37 11.01
CA GLU A 75 -8.58 4.20 11.12
C GLU A 75 -7.21 4.44 10.47
N TRP A 76 -7.17 5.09 9.31
CA TRP A 76 -5.91 5.47 8.66
C TRP A 76 -5.06 6.38 9.55
N THR A 77 -5.67 7.33 10.27
CA THR A 77 -4.94 8.18 11.23
C THR A 77 -4.47 7.44 12.48
N SER A 78 -5.09 6.30 12.78
CA SER A 78 -4.72 5.44 13.91
C SER A 78 -3.52 4.55 13.61
N ILE A 79 -3.19 4.30 12.33
CA ILE A 79 -1.99 3.57 11.94
C ILE A 79 -0.76 4.38 12.35
N LEU A 80 -0.09 3.92 13.41
CA LEU A 80 1.11 4.56 13.92
C LEU A 80 2.23 4.48 12.86
N PRO A 81 3.05 5.54 12.70
CA PRO A 81 4.23 5.50 11.84
C PRO A 81 5.19 4.33 12.16
N GLU A 82 5.15 3.85 13.39
CA GLU A 82 5.90 2.69 13.89
C GLU A 82 5.44 1.37 13.22
N MET A 83 4.16 1.24 12.89
CA MET A 83 3.65 0.08 12.15
C MET A 83 4.20 0.06 10.72
N CYS A 84 4.43 1.24 10.13
CA CYS A 84 5.01 1.37 8.80
C CYS A 84 6.52 1.06 8.76
N THR A 85 7.22 1.03 9.90
CA THR A 85 8.68 0.76 9.93
C THR A 85 9.02 -0.72 9.89
N ASP A 86 8.06 -1.58 10.27
CA ASP A 86 8.12 -3.04 10.17
C ASP A 86 7.76 -3.57 8.77
N LEU A 87 7.22 -2.70 7.90
CA LEU A 87 6.88 -3.00 6.50
C LEU A 87 8.07 -3.03 5.54
N ARG A 88 9.27 -2.66 6.00
CA ARG A 88 10.46 -2.72 5.14
C ARG A 88 10.74 -4.21 4.89
N PRO A 89 10.73 -4.67 3.62
CA PRO A 89 11.06 -6.05 3.35
C PRO A 89 12.43 -6.33 3.95
N ALA A 90 12.51 -7.33 4.83
CA ALA A 90 13.76 -7.77 5.41
C ALA A 90 14.77 -7.88 4.27
N THR A 91 15.83 -7.06 4.32
CA THR A 91 16.92 -7.15 3.36
C THR A 91 17.51 -8.54 3.52
N ARG A 92 17.10 -9.47 2.66
CA ARG A 92 17.71 -10.80 2.61
C ARG A 92 19.15 -10.57 2.17
N SER A 93 20.06 -10.57 3.13
CA SER A 93 21.48 -10.62 2.85
C SER A 93 21.79 -12.01 2.32
N VAL A 94 22.20 -12.04 1.06
CA VAL A 94 22.87 -13.11 0.30
C VAL A 94 22.05 -14.38 0.05
#